data_AF-A0A2G6JF19-F1
#
_entry.id   AF-A0A2G6JF19-F1
#
_cell.length_a   1.000
_cell.length_b   1.000
_cell.length_c   1.000
_cell.angle_alpha   90.00
_cell.angle_beta   90.00
_cell.angle_gamma   90.00
#
_symmetry.space_group_name_H-M   'P 1'
#
loop_
_entity.id
_entity.type
_entity.pdbx_description
1 polymer ?
#
loop_
_entity_poly.entity_id
_entity_poly.type
_entity_poly.pdbx_seq_one_letter_code
_entity_poly.pdbx_strand_id
1 'polypeptide(L)'
;MTDAEILTLMQSSLDEVAPGWSKDVKELAPSVKFRDMNVDSVQIMEMVGIIEEQVDVQFADEDLATISKVGDMLALIKKVTA
;
A
#
# COMPACT_ATOMS: atom_id res chain seq x y z
N MET A 1 -1.40 -10.05 -11.12
CA MET A 1 -0.23 -10.14 -10.20
C MET A 1 -0.51 -11.11 -9.06
N THR A 2 0.51 -11.67 -8.42
CA THR A 2 0.37 -12.50 -7.21
C THR A 2 0.41 -11.65 -5.94
N ASP A 3 -0.12 -12.18 -4.82
CA ASP A 3 -0.15 -11.47 -3.54
C ASP A 3 1.27 -11.09 -3.06
N ALA A 4 2.26 -11.96 -3.32
CA ALA A 4 3.66 -11.70 -2.97
C ALA A 4 4.23 -10.50 -3.75
N GLU A 5 3.95 -10.41 -5.06
CA GLU A 5 4.42 -9.29 -5.89
C GLU A 5 3.79 -7.97 -5.46
N ILE A 6 2.49 -7.97 -5.13
CA ILE A 6 1.79 -6.77 -4.66
C ILE A 6 2.36 -6.32 -3.31
N LEU A 7 2.63 -7.25 -2.39
CA LEU A 7 3.25 -6.92 -1.10
C LEU A 7 4.65 -6.35 -1.27
N THR A 8 5.46 -6.90 -2.19
CA THR A 8 6.79 -6.35 -2.50
C THR A 8 6.71 -4.95 -3.10
N LEU A 9 5.73 -4.70 -3.97
CA LEU A 9 5.48 -3.38 -4.55
C LEU A 9 5.11 -2.38 -3.45
N MET A 10 4.10 -2.71 -2.64
CA MET A 10 3.67 -1.86 -1.52
C MET A 10 4.82 -1.59 -0.54
N GLN A 11 5.64 -2.61 -0.26
CA GLN A 11 6.78 -2.47 0.64
C GLN A 11 7.82 -1.49 0.08
N SER A 12 8.11 -1.59 -1.21
CA SER A 12 9.04 -0.66 -1.89
C SER A 12 8.49 0.77 -1.90
N SER A 13 7.22 0.94 -2.28
CA SER A 13 6.56 2.25 -2.31
C SER A 13 6.47 2.91 -0.93
N LEU A 14 6.20 2.14 0.14
CA LEU A 14 6.23 2.66 1.50
C LEU A 14 7.64 3.09 1.94
N ASP A 15 8.68 2.36 1.55
CA ASP A 15 10.06 2.69 1.95
C ASP A 15 10.50 4.01 1.32
N GLU A 16 10.01 4.30 0.11
CA GLU A 16 10.26 5.55 -0.61
C GLU A 16 9.62 6.77 0.07
N VAL A 17 8.39 6.66 0.55
CA VAL A 17 7.64 7.78 1.16
C VAL A 17 7.79 7.87 2.68
N ALA A 18 8.14 6.76 3.33
CA ALA A 18 8.25 6.65 4.78
C ALA A 18 9.58 5.98 5.19
N PRO A 19 10.74 6.57 4.84
CA PRO A 19 12.03 5.95 5.07
C PRO A 19 12.21 5.54 6.54
N GLY A 20 12.36 4.24 6.79
CA GLY A 20 12.51 3.67 8.13
C GLY A 20 11.33 2.85 8.64
N TRP A 21 10.14 2.93 8.02
CA TRP A 21 8.98 2.10 8.43
C TRP A 21 9.29 0.59 8.39
N SER A 22 10.09 0.18 7.39
CA SER A 22 10.53 -1.19 7.17
C SER A 22 11.42 -1.73 8.30
N LYS A 23 11.99 -0.84 9.13
CA LYS A 23 12.76 -1.22 10.32
C LYS A 23 11.86 -1.55 11.50
N ASP A 24 10.71 -0.88 11.60
CA ASP A 24 9.74 -1.08 12.68
C ASP A 24 8.78 -2.23 12.38
N VAL A 25 8.52 -2.50 11.09
CA VAL A 25 7.65 -3.58 10.63
C VAL A 25 8.46 -4.67 9.94
N LYS A 26 8.66 -5.79 10.65
CA LYS A 26 9.45 -6.93 10.18
C LYS A 26 8.89 -7.58 8.90
N GLU A 27 7.58 -7.54 8.71
CA GLU A 27 6.88 -8.12 7.56
C GLU A 27 5.55 -7.39 7.31
N LEU A 28 5.31 -6.99 6.07
CA LEU A 28 4.06 -6.38 5.66
C LEU A 28 2.98 -7.46 5.51
N ALA A 29 2.16 -7.65 6.53
CA ALA A 29 1.08 -8.64 6.50
C ALA A 29 -0.29 -7.99 6.22
N PRO A 30 -1.23 -8.68 5.55
CA PRO A 30 -2.57 -8.14 5.25
C PRO A 30 -3.38 -7.70 6.48
N SER A 31 -3.05 -8.23 7.65
CA SER A 31 -3.68 -7.88 8.93
C SER A 31 -3.20 -6.56 9.55
N VAL A 32 -2.06 -6.03 9.08
CA VAL A 32 -1.47 -4.79 9.62
C VAL A 32 -2.29 -3.58 9.18
N LYS A 33 -2.66 -2.72 10.14
CA LYS A 33 -3.32 -1.45 9.85
C LYS A 33 -2.28 -0.40 9.55
N PHE A 34 -2.55 0.48 8.56
CA PHE A 34 -1.64 1.57 8.25
C PHE A 34 -1.43 2.51 9.45
N ARG A 35 -2.46 2.72 10.28
CA ARG A 35 -2.34 3.50 11.51
C ARG A 35 -1.35 2.92 12.52
N ASP A 36 -1.13 1.61 12.52
CA ASP A 36 -0.20 0.95 13.43
C ASP A 36 1.25 1.03 12.92
N MET A 37 1.43 1.37 11.65
CA MET A 37 2.74 1.48 11.00
C MET A 37 3.39 2.86 11.18
N ASN A 38 2.76 3.75 11.97
CA ASN A 38 3.21 5.11 12.21
C ASN A 38 3.47 5.90 10.91
N VAL A 39 2.69 5.61 9.86
CA VAL A 39 2.67 6.36 8.59
C VAL A 39 1.53 7.36 8.59
N ASP A 40 1.83 8.55 8.12
CA ASP A 40 0.86 9.63 7.99
C ASP A 40 -0.03 9.43 6.75
N SER A 41 -1.23 10.04 6.79
CA SER A 41 -2.17 9.98 5.67
C SER A 41 -1.60 10.52 4.35
N VAL A 42 -0.67 11.49 4.44
CA VAL A 42 0.05 12.03 3.28
C VAL A 42 0.93 10.94 2.65
N GLN A 43 1.70 10.22 3.47
CA GLN A 43 2.58 9.15 3.01
C GLN A 43 1.78 8.00 2.40
N ILE A 44 0.60 7.68 2.95
CA ILE A 44 -0.31 6.69 2.36
C ILE A 44 -0.74 7.13 0.96
N MET A 45 -1.14 8.39 0.79
CA MET A 45 -1.55 8.91 -0.53
C MET A 45 -0.39 8.97 -1.52
N GLU A 46 0.83 9.32 -1.08
CA GLU A 46 2.02 9.30 -1.93
C GLU A 46 2.38 7.86 -2.36
N MET A 47 2.33 6.90 -1.43
CA MET A 47 2.52 5.48 -1.74
C MET A 47 1.50 5.00 -2.77
N VAL A 48 0.22 5.37 -2.60
CA VAL A 48 -0.84 5.03 -3.56
C VAL A 48 -0.50 5.56 -4.95
N GLY A 49 -0.09 6.83 -5.06
CA GLY A 49 0.30 7.42 -6.34
C GLY A 49 1.47 6.69 -7.02
N ILE A 50 2.48 6.25 -6.24
CA ILE A 50 3.58 5.43 -6.77
C ILE A 50 3.05 4.09 -7.28
N ILE A 51 2.17 3.43 -6.53
CA ILE A 51 1.58 2.14 -6.94
C ILE A 51 0.77 2.32 -8.23
N GLU A 52 -0.07 3.36 -8.31
CA GLU A 52 -0.86 3.72 -9.50
C GLU A 52 0.02 3.85 -10.74
N GLU A 53 1.14 4.57 -10.63
CA GLU A 53 2.10 4.73 -11.73
C GLU A 53 2.77 3.39 -12.10
N GLN A 54 3.13 2.56 -11.12
CA GLN A 54 3.81 1.29 -11.33
C GLN A 54 2.93 0.23 -12.00
N VAL A 55 1.63 0.22 -11.70
CA VAL A 55 0.67 -0.72 -12.29
C VAL A 55 -0.16 -0.11 -13.43
N ASP A 56 0.09 1.16 -13.78
CA ASP A 56 -0.62 1.93 -14.81
C ASP A 56 -2.15 1.94 -14.59
N VAL A 57 -2.57 2.24 -13.35
CA VAL A 57 -3.99 2.31 -12.96
C VAL A 57 -4.29 3.61 -12.20
N GLN A 58 -5.58 3.90 -12.05
CA GLN A 58 -6.07 4.96 -11.16
C GLN A 58 -7.11 4.36 -10.20
N PHE A 59 -6.91 4.56 -8.91
CA PHE A 59 -7.87 4.19 -7.88
C PHE A 59 -8.86 5.33 -7.64
N ALA A 60 -10.11 4.99 -7.40
CA ALA A 60 -11.11 5.99 -7.05
C ALA A 60 -10.88 6.48 -5.60
N ASP A 61 -11.08 7.77 -5.36
CA ASP A 61 -10.99 8.36 -4.01
C ASP A 61 -11.89 7.63 -3.01
N GLU A 62 -13.06 7.15 -3.45
CA GLU A 62 -13.99 6.38 -2.63
C GLU A 62 -13.37 5.05 -2.17
N ASP A 63 -12.67 4.35 -3.07
CA ASP A 63 -11.97 3.10 -2.73
C ASP A 63 -10.83 3.40 -1.75
N LEU A 64 -10.03 4.44 -2.02
CA LEU A 64 -8.91 4.85 -1.16
C LEU A 64 -9.38 5.26 0.25
N ALA A 65 -10.52 5.94 0.36
CA ALA A 65 -11.11 6.35 1.63
C ALA A 65 -11.53 5.15 2.50
N THR A 66 -11.77 3.97 1.91
CA THR A 66 -12.10 2.76 2.65
C THR A 66 -10.88 1.99 3.16
N ILE A 67 -9.69 2.30 2.64
CA ILE A 67 -8.45 1.60 2.97
C ILE A 67 -8.06 1.88 4.43
N SER A 68 -8.00 0.82 5.23
CA SER A 68 -7.62 0.91 6.65
C SER A 68 -6.42 0.02 7.00
N LYS A 69 -6.23 -1.08 6.26
CA LYS A 69 -5.16 -2.05 6.45
C LYS A 69 -4.55 -2.48 5.12
N VAL A 70 -3.35 -3.05 5.19
CA VAL A 70 -2.60 -3.56 4.04
C VAL A 70 -3.44 -4.49 3.18
N GLY A 71 -4.23 -5.37 3.80
CA GLY A 71 -5.09 -6.31 3.07
C GLY A 71 -6.17 -5.65 2.21
N ASP A 72 -6.66 -4.46 2.59
CA ASP A 72 -7.65 -3.73 1.79
C ASP A 72 -7.01 -3.22 0.50
N MET A 73 -5.80 -2.64 0.62
CA MET A 73 -5.03 -2.18 -0.53
C MET A 73 -4.59 -3.33 -1.43
N LEU A 74 -4.15 -4.45 -0.86
CA LEU A 74 -3.82 -5.65 -1.63
C LEU A 74 -5.01 -6.14 -2.45
N ALA A 75 -6.20 -6.19 -1.84
CA ALA A 75 -7.43 -6.57 -2.55
C ALA A 75 -7.78 -5.56 -3.65
N LEU A 76 -7.57 -4.26 -3.42
CA LEU A 76 -7.83 -3.21 -4.40
C LEU A 76 -6.90 -3.33 -5.61
N ILE A 77 -5.59 -3.44 -5.40
CA ILE A 77 -4.59 -3.63 -6.47
C ILE A 77 -4.90 -4.90 -7.25
N LYS A 78 -5.23 -5.98 -6.55
CA LYS A 78 -5.59 -7.25 -7.19
C LYS A 78 -6.86 -7.16 -8.03
N LYS A 79 -7.84 -6.34 -7.63
CA LYS A 79 -9.08 -6.12 -8.39
C LYS A 79 -8.83 -5.40 -9.72
N VAL A 80 -7.83 -4.51 -9.78
CA VAL A 80 -7.51 -3.74 -11.00
C VAL A 80 -6.44 -4.39 -11.86
N THR A 81 -5.61 -5.27 -11.29
CA THR A 81 -4.52 -6.00 -11.99
C THR A 81 -4.83 -7.50 -12.25
N ALA A 82 -6.09 -7.91 -12.07
CA ALA A 82 -6.59 -9.25 -12.42
C ALA A 82 -7.10 -9.31 -13.86
#